data_AF-A0A8T5RDU8-F1
#
_entry.id   AF-A0A8T5RDU8-F1
#
_cell.length_a   1.000
_cell.length_b   1.000
_cell.length_c   1.000
_cell.angle_alpha   90.00
_cell.angle_beta   90.00
_cell.angle_gamma   90.00
#
_symmetry.space_group_name_H-M   'P 1'
#
loop_
_entity.id
_entity.type
_entity.pdbx_description
1 polymer ?
#
loop_
_entity_poly.entity_id
_entity_poly.type
_entity_poly.pdbx_seq_one_letter_code
_entity_poly.pdbx_strand_id
1 'polypeptide(L)'
;MTEQLDSKLKELEIKKLELQPKIDEIEARKAEETQELNRKYDHMILDANSEVDDFEQKIMNEIIDLFSKAVMDEFDMKRSTSEYMVTENFKDFRNGVSKIDLFPKDLIDRLDKVIEGGLIENLAYDLEKIEAGYKRN
;
A
#
# COMPACT_ATOMS: atom_id res chain seq x y z
N MET A 1 -40.22 -39.15 -50.65
CA MET A 1 -40.33 -38.42 -49.38
C MET A 1 -39.08 -38.58 -48.52
N THR A 2 -38.55 -39.80 -48.36
CA THR A 2 -37.28 -40.07 -47.66
C THR A 2 -36.05 -39.47 -48.36
N GLU A 3 -35.97 -39.52 -49.70
CA GLU A 3 -34.84 -38.94 -50.46
C GLU A 3 -34.70 -37.41 -50.29
N GLN A 4 -35.82 -36.68 -50.17
CA GLN A 4 -35.78 -35.25 -49.86
C GLN A 4 -35.27 -34.97 -48.45
N LEU A 5 -35.53 -35.88 -47.51
CA LEU A 5 -35.05 -35.78 -46.14
C LEU A 5 -33.53 -36.02 -46.09
N ASP A 6 -33.04 -37.05 -46.78
CA ASP A 6 -31.60 -37.35 -46.90
C ASP A 6 -30.83 -36.20 -47.56
N SER A 7 -31.39 -35.57 -48.58
CA SER A 7 -30.78 -34.41 -49.22
C SER A 7 -30.61 -33.23 -48.25
N LYS A 8 -31.64 -32.94 -47.45
CA LYS A 8 -31.60 -31.89 -46.42
C LYS A 8 -30.61 -32.21 -45.28
N LEU A 9 -30.48 -33.48 -44.91
CA LEU A 9 -29.51 -33.90 -43.90
C LEU A 9 -28.05 -33.72 -44.37
N LYS A 10 -27.78 -34.01 -45.65
CA LYS A 10 -26.46 -33.75 -46.26
C LYS A 10 -26.14 -32.26 -46.33
N GLU A 11 -27.10 -31.42 -46.71
CA GLU A 11 -26.93 -29.96 -46.67
C GLU A 11 -26.63 -29.45 -45.26
N LEU A 12 -27.28 -30.01 -44.24
CA LEU A 12 -27.03 -29.66 -42.84
C LEU A 12 -25.60 -30.02 -42.41
N GLU A 13 -25.10 -31.19 -42.80
CA GLU A 13 -23.74 -31.64 -42.52
C GLU A 13 -22.70 -30.73 -43.18
N ILE A 14 -22.90 -30.39 -44.46
CA ILE A 14 -22.02 -29.46 -45.18
C ILE A 14 -22.00 -28.10 -44.49
N LYS A 15 -23.17 -27.55 -44.13
CA LYS A 15 -23.24 -26.26 -43.41
C LYS A 15 -22.56 -26.32 -42.05
N LYS A 16 -22.65 -27.43 -41.32
CA LYS A 16 -21.93 -27.60 -40.05
C LYS A 16 -20.42 -27.58 -40.26
N LEU A 17 -19.93 -28.30 -41.27
CA LEU A 17 -18.50 -28.33 -41.60
C LEU A 17 -17.97 -26.97 -42.08
N GLU A 18 -18.79 -26.18 -42.79
CA GLU A 18 -18.42 -24.82 -43.22
C GLU A 18 -18.47 -23.79 -42.09
N LEU A 19 -19.39 -23.94 -41.12
CA LEU A 19 -19.55 -23.01 -40.01
C LEU A 19 -18.62 -23.30 -38.85
N GLN A 20 -18.24 -24.56 -38.62
CA GLN A 20 -17.31 -24.92 -37.54
C GLN A 20 -16.00 -24.12 -37.55
N PRO A 21 -15.26 -23.98 -38.68
CA PRO A 21 -14.02 -23.20 -38.67
C PRO A 21 -14.26 -21.71 -38.36
N LYS A 22 -15.43 -21.17 -38.74
CA LYS A 22 -15.80 -19.78 -38.38
C LYS A 22 -16.09 -19.65 -36.89
N ILE A 23 -16.72 -20.67 -36.28
CA ILE A 23 -16.95 -20.71 -34.83
C ILE A 23 -15.60 -20.80 -34.12
N ASP A 24 -14.70 -21.67 -34.55
CA ASP A 24 -13.37 -21.84 -33.96
C ASP A 24 -12.54 -20.54 -34.05
N GLU A 25 -12.61 -19.82 -35.18
CA GLU A 25 -11.96 -18.52 -35.36
C GLU A 25 -12.54 -17.46 -34.40
N ILE A 26 -13.87 -17.41 -34.24
CA ILE A 26 -14.53 -16.50 -33.30
C ILE A 26 -14.11 -16.81 -31.86
N GLU A 27 -14.04 -18.09 -31.49
CA GLU A 27 -13.62 -18.50 -30.15
C GLU A 27 -12.15 -18.16 -29.88
N ALA A 28 -11.26 -18.38 -30.86
CA ALA A 28 -9.85 -18.01 -30.76
C ALA A 28 -9.68 -16.49 -30.57
N ARG A 29 -10.36 -15.68 -31.40
CA ARG A 29 -10.35 -14.22 -31.27
C ARG A 29 -10.89 -13.75 -29.93
N LYS A 30 -11.99 -14.32 -29.47
CA LYS A 30 -12.57 -14.01 -28.17
C LYS A 30 -11.58 -14.31 -27.04
N ALA A 31 -10.86 -15.44 -27.11
CA ALA A 31 -9.86 -15.81 -26.12
C ALA A 31 -8.69 -14.84 -26.10
N GLU A 32 -8.19 -14.43 -27.27
CA GLU A 32 -7.12 -13.43 -27.42
C GLU A 32 -7.54 -12.06 -26.86
N GLU A 33 -8.70 -11.54 -27.28
CA GLU A 33 -9.24 -10.26 -26.81
C GLU A 33 -9.45 -10.27 -25.28
N THR A 34 -9.93 -11.38 -24.72
CA THR A 34 -10.09 -11.54 -23.27
C THR A 34 -8.74 -11.53 -22.55
N GLN A 35 -7.74 -12.21 -23.11
CA GLN A 35 -6.40 -12.25 -22.52
C GLN A 35 -5.72 -10.88 -22.55
N GLU A 36 -5.84 -10.15 -23.65
CA GLU A 36 -5.31 -8.79 -23.78
C GLU A 36 -6.00 -7.84 -22.79
N LEU A 37 -7.33 -7.92 -22.70
CA LEU A 37 -8.11 -7.11 -21.78
C LEU A 37 -7.74 -7.38 -20.32
N ASN A 38 -7.59 -8.65 -19.94
CA ASN A 38 -7.16 -9.02 -18.59
C ASN A 38 -5.77 -8.46 -18.28
N ARG A 39 -4.79 -8.64 -19.18
CA ARG A 39 -3.44 -8.07 -19.01
C ARG A 39 -3.47 -6.57 -18.80
N LYS A 40 -4.27 -5.85 -19.59
CA LYS A 40 -4.41 -4.40 -19.46
C LYS A 40 -4.94 -4.01 -18.09
N TYR A 41 -6.00 -4.66 -17.63
CA TYR A 41 -6.57 -4.36 -16.32
C TYR A 41 -5.65 -4.76 -15.17
N ASP A 42 -4.97 -5.89 -15.27
CA ASP A 42 -3.96 -6.32 -14.29
C ASP A 42 -2.85 -5.27 -14.17
N HIS A 43 -2.35 -4.74 -15.28
CA HIS A 43 -1.39 -3.63 -15.27
C HIS A 43 -1.94 -2.37 -14.61
N MET A 44 -3.17 -1.95 -14.97
CA MET A 44 -3.79 -0.77 -14.34
C MET A 44 -3.98 -0.94 -12.83
N ILE A 45 -4.32 -2.15 -12.37
CA ILE A 45 -4.46 -2.47 -10.94
C ILE A 45 -3.10 -2.42 -10.25
N LEU A 46 -2.06 -2.98 -10.87
CA LEU A 46 -0.70 -2.93 -10.33
C LEU A 46 -0.20 -1.49 -10.21
N ASP A 47 -0.40 -0.68 -11.25
CA ASP A 47 0.00 0.74 -11.24
C ASP A 47 -0.73 1.51 -10.14
N ALA A 48 -2.05 1.32 -10.01
CA ALA A 48 -2.84 1.97 -8.97
C ALA A 48 -2.43 1.52 -7.56
N ASN A 49 -2.17 0.23 -7.35
CA ASN A 49 -1.68 -0.27 -6.07
C ASN A 49 -0.28 0.28 -5.76
N SER A 50 0.61 0.39 -6.74
CA SER A 50 1.93 0.99 -6.57
C SER A 50 1.84 2.46 -6.17
N GLU A 51 0.90 3.22 -6.75
CA GLU A 51 0.70 4.62 -6.38
C GLU A 51 0.20 4.77 -4.93
N VAL A 52 -0.69 3.88 -4.50
CA VAL A 52 -1.14 3.82 -3.09
C VAL A 52 0.02 3.47 -2.16
N ASP A 53 0.79 2.43 -2.48
CA ASP A 53 1.95 2.01 -1.68
C ASP A 53 2.99 3.14 -1.55
N ASP A 54 3.30 3.82 -2.65
CA ASP A 54 4.22 4.98 -2.68
C ASP A 54 3.71 6.13 -1.81
N PHE A 55 2.40 6.38 -1.82
CA PHE A 55 1.78 7.42 -1.02
C PHE A 55 1.76 7.07 0.47
N GLU A 56 1.43 5.83 0.82
CA GLU A 56 1.52 5.33 2.21
C GLU A 56 2.94 5.43 2.75
N GLN A 57 3.95 5.09 1.94
CA GLN A 57 5.36 5.24 2.31
C GLN A 57 5.76 6.69 2.55
N LYS A 58 5.31 7.63 1.71
CA LYS A 58 5.54 9.07 1.93
C LYS A 58 4.95 9.55 3.24
N ILE A 59 3.70 9.16 3.54
CA ILE A 59 3.06 9.51 4.81
C ILE A 59 3.84 8.93 5.99
N MET A 60 4.27 7.67 5.90
CA MET A 60 5.07 7.06 6.96
C MET A 60 6.40 7.80 7.17
N ASN A 61 7.10 8.15 6.08
CA ASN A 61 8.33 8.93 6.17
C ASN A 61 8.10 10.28 6.87
N GLU A 62 7.04 11.01 6.51
CA GLU A 62 6.66 12.27 7.16
C GLU A 62 6.33 12.09 8.66
N ILE A 63 5.61 11.03 9.01
CA ILE A 63 5.31 10.67 10.40
C ILE A 63 6.60 10.49 11.21
N ILE A 64 7.56 9.76 10.65
CA ILE A 64 8.83 9.50 11.32
C ILE A 64 9.70 10.75 11.39
N ASP A 65 9.71 11.59 10.35
CA ASP A 65 10.41 12.89 10.38
C ASP A 65 9.86 13.78 11.49
N LEU A 66 8.54 13.84 11.65
CA LEU A 66 7.88 14.61 12.72
C LEU A 66 8.25 14.06 14.10
N PHE A 67 8.29 12.73 14.25
CA PHE A 67 8.73 12.07 15.48
C PHE A 67 10.18 12.42 15.83
N SER A 68 11.11 12.23 14.89
CA SER A 68 12.53 12.54 15.08
C SER A 68 12.73 14.01 15.46
N LYS A 69 12.02 14.91 14.80
CA LYS A 69 12.05 16.33 15.10
C LYS A 69 11.56 16.62 16.53
N ALA A 70 10.42 16.08 16.94
CA ALA A 70 9.88 16.30 18.28
C ALA A 70 10.83 15.79 19.38
N VAL A 71 11.50 14.66 19.14
CA VAL A 71 12.50 14.10 20.06
C VAL A 71 13.73 14.99 20.15
N MET A 72 14.25 15.48 19.01
CA MET A 72 15.42 16.36 18.98
C MET A 72 15.14 17.73 19.60
N ASP A 73 13.98 18.32 19.31
CA ASP A 73 13.56 19.60 19.88
C ASP A 73 13.47 19.52 21.41
N GLU A 74 12.92 18.42 21.94
CA GLU A 74 12.86 18.18 23.40
C GLU A 74 14.25 17.96 24.00
N PHE A 75 15.09 17.19 23.34
CA PHE A 75 16.47 16.92 23.77
C PHE A 75 17.30 18.20 23.86
N ASP A 76 17.21 19.07 22.85
CA ASP A 76 17.92 20.35 22.82
C ASP A 76 17.36 21.35 23.85
N MET A 77 16.06 21.31 24.11
CA MET A 77 15.45 22.10 25.18
C MET A 77 15.98 21.68 26.55
N LYS A 78 16.01 20.38 26.85
CA LYS A 78 16.51 19.87 28.15
C LYS A 78 17.98 20.21 28.39
N ARG A 79 18.80 20.18 27.33
CA ARG A 79 20.20 20.65 27.40
C ARG A 79 20.32 22.13 27.74
N SER A 80 19.31 22.92 27.41
CA SER A 80 19.31 24.37 27.57
C SER A 80 18.75 24.83 28.92
N THR A 81 17.78 24.12 29.50
CA THR A 81 17.05 24.57 30.70
C THR A 81 17.41 23.83 31.99
N SER A 82 18.12 22.68 31.93
CA SER A 82 18.39 21.81 33.09
C SER A 82 17.12 21.35 33.84
N GLU A 83 15.95 21.49 33.24
CA GLU A 83 14.69 21.03 33.81
C GLU A 83 14.55 19.51 33.64
N TYR A 84 14.16 18.83 34.71
CA TYR A 84 13.96 17.38 34.70
C TYR A 84 12.65 16.96 34.02
N MET A 85 11.67 17.87 33.93
CA MET A 85 10.35 17.64 33.32
C MET A 85 10.43 17.79 31.80
N VAL A 86 9.58 17.07 31.08
CA VAL A 86 9.41 17.28 29.63
C VAL A 86 8.55 18.50 29.34
N THR A 87 8.73 19.13 28.18
CA THR A 87 7.93 20.29 27.78
C THR A 87 6.45 19.93 27.56
N GLU A 88 5.55 20.90 27.72
CA GLU A 88 4.14 20.73 27.36
C GLU A 88 3.98 20.46 25.86
N ASN A 89 4.82 21.05 25.01
CA ASN A 89 4.83 20.77 23.57
C ASN A 89 5.08 19.28 23.26
N PHE A 90 5.97 18.63 24.01
CA PHE A 90 6.25 17.20 23.85
C PHE A 90 5.05 16.33 24.28
N LYS A 91 4.36 16.72 25.37
CA LYS A 91 3.12 16.04 25.82
C LYS A 91 1.98 16.23 24.82
N ASP A 92 1.84 17.43 24.27
CA ASP A 92 0.86 17.75 23.23
C ASP A 92 1.12 16.97 21.95
N PHE A 93 2.39 16.87 21.54
CA PHE A 93 2.81 16.02 20.42
C PHE A 93 2.41 14.57 20.66
N ARG A 94 2.79 13.98 21.80
CA ARG A 94 2.40 12.61 22.18
C ARG A 94 0.89 12.40 22.12
N ASN A 95 0.10 13.33 22.64
CA ASN A 95 -1.36 13.23 22.64
C ASN A 95 -1.94 13.37 21.23
N GLY A 96 -1.34 14.21 20.38
CA GLY A 96 -1.70 14.35 18.98
C GLY A 96 -1.47 13.07 18.20
N VAL A 97 -0.28 12.47 18.30
CA VAL A 97 0.07 11.25 17.55
C VAL A 97 -0.72 10.02 17.98
N SER A 98 -1.19 9.97 19.23
CA SER A 98 -2.05 8.87 19.71
C SER A 98 -3.40 8.76 19.00
N LYS A 99 -3.82 9.81 18.28
CA LYS A 99 -5.07 9.85 17.49
C LYS A 99 -4.84 9.47 16.03
N ILE A 100 -3.60 9.25 15.62
CA ILE A 100 -3.23 8.92 14.25
C ILE A 100 -3.07 7.40 14.17
N ASP A 101 -4.01 6.73 13.51
CA ASP A 101 -4.04 5.25 13.43
C ASP A 101 -2.78 4.66 12.77
N LEU A 102 -2.19 5.39 11.82
CA LEU A 102 -0.97 5.00 11.11
C LEU A 102 0.31 5.17 11.95
N PHE A 103 0.23 5.85 13.10
CA PHE A 103 1.42 6.13 13.90
C PHE A 103 1.89 4.86 14.64
N PRO A 104 3.17 4.49 14.58
CA PRO A 104 3.66 3.28 15.23
C PRO A 104 3.46 3.29 16.74
N LYS A 105 2.76 2.27 17.26
CA LYS A 105 2.39 2.18 18.69
C LYS A 105 3.60 2.05 19.61
N ASP A 106 4.64 1.37 19.17
CA ASP A 106 5.91 1.25 19.91
C ASP A 106 6.61 2.61 20.06
N LEU A 107 6.46 3.53 19.10
CA LEU A 107 6.98 4.88 19.22
C LEU A 107 6.18 5.71 20.22
N ILE A 108 4.85 5.53 20.26
CA ILE A 108 3.99 6.12 21.31
C ILE A 108 4.43 5.61 22.69
N ASP A 109 4.66 4.31 22.85
CA ASP A 109 5.12 3.72 24.11
C ASP A 109 6.49 4.28 24.53
N ARG A 110 7.37 4.61 23.57
CA ARG A 110 8.65 5.26 23.85
C ARG A 110 8.46 6.71 24.31
N LEU A 111 7.54 7.47 23.73
CA LEU A 111 7.18 8.81 24.20
C LEU A 111 6.62 8.76 25.63
N ASP A 112 5.76 7.78 25.92
CA ASP A 112 5.18 7.57 27.25
C ASP A 112 6.24 7.36 28.31
N LYS A 113 7.22 6.49 28.03
CA LYS A 113 8.34 6.27 28.93
C LYS A 113 9.12 7.54 29.24
N VAL A 114 9.30 8.42 28.25
CA VAL A 114 10.00 9.69 28.46
C VAL A 114 9.15 10.65 29.31
N ILE A 115 7.84 10.71 29.06
CA ILE A 115 6.90 11.51 29.88
C ILE A 115 6.85 11.02 31.34
N GLU A 116 6.92 9.71 31.56
CA GLU A 116 6.92 9.06 32.89
C GLU A 116 8.23 9.23 33.66
N GLY A 117 9.23 9.95 33.11
CA GLY A 117 10.51 10.24 33.76
C GLY A 117 11.71 9.51 33.15
N GLY A 118 11.54 8.85 32.01
CA GLY A 118 12.62 8.31 31.20
C GLY A 118 13.50 9.41 30.57
N LEU A 119 14.74 9.05 30.25
CA LEU A 119 15.71 9.94 29.61
C LEU A 119 15.41 10.08 28.12
N ILE A 120 15.22 11.31 27.64
CA ILE A 120 15.01 11.64 26.22
C ILE A 120 16.25 11.29 25.40
N GLU A 121 17.45 11.32 26.01
CA GLU A 121 18.74 10.92 25.46
C GLU A 121 18.68 9.52 24.85
N ASN A 122 18.05 8.57 25.56
CA ASN A 122 17.94 7.18 25.09
C ASN A 122 17.11 7.10 23.81
N LEU A 123 16.10 7.96 23.69
CA LEU A 123 15.26 8.03 22.50
C LEU A 123 15.97 8.75 21.35
N ALA A 124 16.67 9.84 21.65
CA ALA A 124 17.46 10.62 20.70
C ALA A 124 18.59 9.79 20.06
N TYR A 125 19.30 8.99 20.87
CA TYR A 125 20.36 8.12 20.36
C TYR A 125 19.85 6.94 19.53
N ASP A 126 18.60 6.53 19.75
CA ASP A 126 17.95 5.47 18.97
C ASP A 126 17.33 5.97 17.65
N LEU A 127 17.30 7.29 17.39
CA LEU A 127 16.59 7.86 16.23
C LEU A 127 17.06 7.29 14.90
N GLU A 128 18.37 7.18 14.67
CA GLU A 128 18.91 6.63 13.42
C GLU A 128 18.42 5.20 13.17
N LYS A 129 18.35 4.39 14.24
CA LYS A 129 17.85 3.02 14.18
C LYS A 129 16.33 2.96 13.96
N ILE A 130 15.58 3.88 14.57
CA ILE A 130 14.14 4.02 14.37
C ILE A 130 13.85 4.41 12.92
N GLU A 131 14.54 5.42 12.40
CA GLU A 131 14.41 5.86 11.02
C GLU A 131 14.72 4.74 10.04
N ALA A 132 15.81 4.00 10.23
CA ALA A 132 16.14 2.85 9.39
C ALA A 132 15.11 1.70 9.47
N GLY A 133 14.34 1.61 10.56
CA GLY A 133 13.31 0.58 10.75
C GLY A 133 11.98 0.90 10.06
N TYR A 134 11.67 2.18 9.90
CA TYR A 134 10.37 2.64 9.39
C TYR A 134 10.44 3.34 8.04
N LYS A 135 11.49 4.11 7.77
CA LYS A 135 11.63 4.82 6.51
C LYS A 135 12.01 3.86 5.39
N ARG A 136 11.39 4.05 4.24
CA ARG A 136 11.77 3.42 2.99
C ARG A 136 12.09 4.49 1.96
N ASN A 137 13.08 4.19 1.12
CA ASN A 137 13.49 5.03 -0.01
C ASN A 137 12.56 4.86 -1.20
#